data_AF-A0A9W9SKA8-F1
#
_entry.id   AF-A0A9W9SKA8-F1
#
_cell.length_a   1.000
_cell.length_b   1.000
_cell.length_c   1.000
_cell.angle_alpha   90.00
_cell.angle_beta   90.00
_cell.angle_gamma   90.00
#
_symmetry.space_group_name_H-M   'P 1'
#
loop_
_entity.id
_entity.type
_entity.pdbx_description
1 polymer ?
#
loop_
_entity_poly.entity_id
_entity_poly.type
_entity_poly.pdbx_seq_one_letter_code
_entity_poly.pdbx_strand_id
1 'polypeptide(L)'
;MAAIIGSVTTSFKKEIRIFQQYEVWSRILTWDQKWLYIVTHFVQKGSVKHGDLDHHTSPPKKTSKKFSGAGGDIGKEKSARPVIFATSVSKYVFKKGRLTVAPERLLRASGLLEERVVTGGVHEKSQGVGPKTTKDTLSEECDNLVSSRNSQVIEKQRLRGMKYANAWAELDSLHEQLVSESERSDCVPVIGHFSDITGYGISYR
;
A
#
# COMPACT_ATOMS: atom_id res chain seq x y z
N MET A 1 1.71 -20.86 6.95
CA MET A 1 1.53 -19.45 7.37
C MET A 1 0.24 -18.98 6.74
N ALA A 2 -0.58 -18.20 7.44
CA ALA A 2 -1.88 -17.74 6.94
C ALA A 2 -1.94 -16.21 6.94
N ALA A 3 -2.52 -15.63 5.89
CA ALA A 3 -2.91 -14.23 5.86
C ALA A 3 -4.41 -14.16 6.18
N ILE A 4 -4.79 -13.35 7.16
CA ILE A 4 -6.17 -13.19 7.61
C ILE A 4 -6.58 -11.75 7.40
N ILE A 5 -7.74 -11.52 6.79
CA ILE A 5 -8.30 -10.18 6.63
C ILE A 5 -8.89 -9.69 7.96
N GLY A 6 -8.50 -8.50 8.39
CA GLY A 6 -9.02 -7.87 9.61
C GLY A 6 -10.17 -6.91 9.32
N SER A 7 -10.11 -6.19 8.21
CA SER A 7 -11.21 -5.35 7.70
C SER A 7 -10.95 -4.94 6.25
N VAL A 8 -12.01 -4.45 5.63
CA VAL A 8 -12.00 -3.85 4.30
C VAL A 8 -12.84 -2.58 4.34
N THR A 9 -12.42 -1.57 3.59
CA THR A 9 -13.23 -0.38 3.30
C THR A 9 -13.20 -0.14 1.80
N THR A 10 -14.33 0.26 1.23
CA THR A 10 -14.43 0.55 -0.20
C THR A 10 -15.25 1.81 -0.40
N SER A 11 -14.70 2.72 -1.19
CA SER A 11 -15.35 3.95 -1.62
C SER A 11 -15.59 3.91 -3.13
N PHE A 12 -16.84 4.07 -3.53
CA PHE A 12 -17.27 4.14 -4.92
C PHE A 12 -17.34 5.61 -5.35
N LYS A 13 -16.65 5.94 -6.45
CA LYS A 13 -16.58 7.28 -7.03
C LYS A 13 -17.42 7.43 -8.29
N LYS A 14 -17.59 6.35 -9.04
CA LYS A 14 -18.36 6.31 -10.28
C LYS A 14 -19.06 4.95 -10.40
N GLU A 15 -20.25 4.97 -10.99
CA GLU A 15 -20.99 3.76 -11.31
C GLU A 15 -20.22 2.89 -12.31
N ILE A 16 -20.27 1.57 -12.10
CA ILE A 16 -19.82 0.57 -13.06
C ILE A 16 -21.09 -0.04 -13.66
N ARG A 17 -21.34 0.18 -14.95
CA ARG A 17 -22.53 -0.36 -15.63
C ARG A 17 -22.46 -1.88 -15.72
N ILE A 18 -23.62 -2.51 -15.89
CA ILE A 18 -23.72 -3.95 -16.14
C ILE A 18 -22.86 -4.30 -17.36
N PHE A 19 -22.06 -5.36 -17.25
CA PHE A 19 -21.11 -5.83 -18.28
C PHE A 19 -20.01 -4.83 -18.67
N GLN A 20 -19.83 -3.74 -17.92
CA GLN A 20 -18.73 -2.81 -18.16
C GLN A 20 -17.40 -3.44 -17.77
N GLN A 21 -16.46 -3.47 -18.70
CA GLN A 21 -15.10 -3.94 -18.43
C GLN A 21 -14.33 -2.93 -17.58
N TYR A 22 -13.61 -3.44 -16.58
CA TYR A 22 -12.72 -2.67 -15.73
C TYR A 22 -11.46 -3.49 -15.42
N GLU A 23 -10.43 -2.82 -14.94
CA GLU A 23 -9.20 -3.42 -14.43
C GLU A 23 -9.10 -3.21 -12.93
N VAL A 24 -8.42 -4.14 -12.26
CA VAL A 24 -8.18 -4.08 -10.81
C VAL A 24 -6.68 -4.00 -10.58
N TRP A 25 -6.26 -2.93 -9.92
CA TRP A 25 -4.86 -2.66 -9.64
C TRP A 25 -4.65 -2.61 -8.14
N SER A 26 -3.87 -3.54 -7.60
CA SER A 26 -3.55 -3.63 -6.18
C SER A 26 -2.09 -3.33 -5.92
N ARG A 27 -1.80 -2.60 -4.84
CA ARG A 27 -0.43 -2.38 -4.35
C ARG A 27 -0.41 -2.31 -2.83
N ILE A 28 0.77 -2.57 -2.26
CA ILE A 28 1.01 -2.32 -0.84
C ILE A 28 0.88 -0.81 -0.60
N LEU A 29 -0.01 -0.44 0.30
CA LEU A 29 -0.19 0.93 0.75
C LEU A 29 0.87 1.28 1.81
N THR A 30 0.94 0.43 2.85
CA THR A 30 1.89 0.54 3.96
C THR A 30 1.82 -0.71 4.84
N TRP A 31 2.68 -0.80 5.85
CA TRP A 31 2.61 -1.79 6.92
C TRP A 31 3.12 -1.23 8.25
N ASP A 32 2.63 -1.82 9.32
CA ASP A 32 3.11 -1.61 10.69
C ASP A 32 3.67 -2.93 11.27
N GLN A 33 3.68 -3.07 12.60
CA GLN A 33 4.17 -4.27 13.29
C GLN A 33 3.22 -5.48 13.22
N LYS A 34 1.93 -5.28 12.93
CA LYS A 34 0.86 -6.29 12.96
C LYS A 34 0.13 -6.42 11.62
N TRP A 35 -0.15 -5.29 10.97
CA TRP A 35 -1.03 -5.15 9.83
C TRP A 35 -0.28 -4.76 8.55
N LEU A 36 -0.63 -5.44 7.46
CA LEU A 36 -0.31 -5.04 6.09
C LEU A 36 -1.56 -4.42 5.47
N TYR A 37 -1.40 -3.23 4.88
CA TYR A 37 -2.47 -2.51 4.21
C TYR A 37 -2.27 -2.58 2.71
N ILE A 38 -3.26 -3.09 1.99
CA ILE A 38 -3.27 -3.14 0.52
C ILE A 38 -4.33 -2.18 0.02
N VAL A 39 -3.96 -1.31 -0.93
CA VAL A 39 -4.91 -0.48 -1.66
C VAL A 39 -5.17 -1.10 -3.02
N THR A 40 -6.45 -1.17 -3.39
CA THR A 40 -6.96 -1.73 -4.63
C THR A 40 -7.80 -0.68 -5.34
N HIS A 41 -7.48 -0.40 -6.60
CA HIS A 41 -8.21 0.53 -7.44
C HIS A 41 -8.93 -0.22 -8.56
N PHE A 42 -10.21 0.07 -8.71
CA PHE A 42 -11.03 -0.37 -9.84
C PHE A 42 -11.00 0.74 -10.88
N VAL A 43 -10.39 0.49 -12.04
CA VAL A 43 -10.14 1.52 -13.06
C VAL A 43 -10.75 1.14 -14.39
N GLN A 44 -11.00 2.14 -15.24
CA GLN A 44 -11.43 1.90 -16.61
C GLN A 44 -10.37 1.12 -17.38
N LYS A 45 -10.79 0.07 -18.08
CA LYS A 45 -9.90 -0.73 -18.91
C LYS A 45 -9.15 0.14 -19.92
N GLY A 46 -7.83 -0.06 -20.04
CA GLY A 46 -6.96 0.72 -20.92
C GLY A 46 -6.66 2.15 -20.46
N SER A 47 -7.09 2.56 -19.27
CA SER A 47 -6.77 3.89 -18.72
C SER A 47 -5.40 3.97 -18.05
N VAL A 48 -4.78 2.83 -17.76
CA VAL A 48 -3.42 2.73 -17.21
C VAL A 48 -2.53 2.11 -18.28
N LYS A 49 -1.53 2.86 -18.77
CA LYS A 49 -0.50 2.32 -19.67
C LYS A 49 0.46 1.48 -18.82
N HIS A 50 0.69 0.21 -19.14
CA HIS A 50 1.53 -0.71 -18.36
C HIS A 50 2.93 -0.15 -18.03
N GLY A 51 3.51 0.67 -18.92
CA GLY A 51 4.83 1.28 -18.71
C GLY A 51 4.92 2.36 -17.62
N ASP A 52 3.79 2.88 -17.11
CA ASP A 52 3.77 3.95 -16.10
C ASP A 52 3.93 3.40 -14.65
N LEU A 53 3.82 2.08 -14.46
CA LEU A 53 4.00 1.41 -13.16
C LEU A 53 5.37 0.72 -12.99
N ASP A 54 6.09 0.44 -14.09
CA ASP A 54 7.35 -0.33 -14.07
C ASP A 54 8.60 0.53 -13.83
N HIS A 55 8.47 1.81 -13.46
CA HIS A 55 9.62 2.70 -13.20
C HIS A 55 10.11 2.64 -11.76
N HIS A 56 10.72 1.51 -11.38
CA HIS A 56 11.58 1.42 -10.20
C HIS A 56 13.10 1.42 -10.51
N THR A 57 13.52 1.47 -11.78
CA THR A 57 14.97 1.41 -12.12
C THR A 57 15.38 2.24 -13.34
N SER A 58 14.74 3.38 -13.62
CA SER A 58 15.36 4.38 -14.51
C SER A 58 14.92 5.81 -14.21
N PRO A 59 15.85 6.78 -14.17
CA PRO A 59 15.48 8.19 -14.17
C PRO A 59 14.74 8.52 -15.48
N PRO A 60 13.85 9.54 -15.49
CA PRO A 60 13.15 9.94 -16.70
C PRO A 60 14.17 10.33 -17.78
N LYS A 61 14.37 9.46 -18.78
CA LYS A 61 15.18 9.81 -19.94
C LYS A 61 14.46 10.92 -20.70
N LYS A 62 15.00 12.14 -20.64
CA LYS A 62 14.69 13.20 -21.61
C LYS A 62 15.26 12.76 -22.97
N THR A 63 14.54 11.92 -23.71
CA THR A 63 14.89 11.66 -25.09
C THR A 63 14.26 12.72 -25.97
N SER A 64 15.07 13.70 -26.37
CA SER A 64 14.82 14.51 -27.56
C SER A 64 14.77 13.57 -28.77
N LYS A 65 13.61 13.45 -29.42
CA LYS A 65 13.52 12.88 -30.78
C LYS A 65 12.83 13.87 -31.70
N LYS A 66 13.65 14.42 -32.61
CA LYS A 66 13.23 15.15 -33.83
C LYS A 66 12.76 14.14 -34.88
N PHE A 67 11.62 14.49 -35.50
CA PHE A 67 11.20 14.36 -36.91
C PHE A 67 11.49 13.08 -37.73
N SER A 68 10.39 12.39 -38.08
CA SER A 68 9.95 11.98 -39.44
C SER A 68 8.63 11.19 -39.24
N GLY A 69 7.50 11.31 -39.93
CA GLY A 69 6.99 12.05 -41.08
C GLY A 69 5.61 11.40 -41.39
N ALA A 70 4.63 12.22 -41.81
CA ALA A 70 3.35 11.89 -42.45
C ALA A 70 2.20 11.19 -41.67
N GLY A 71 1.15 11.97 -41.37
CA GLY A 71 -0.25 11.60 -41.66
C GLY A 71 -1.14 11.10 -40.51
N GLY A 72 -1.86 12.01 -39.83
CA GLY A 72 -3.03 11.67 -39.00
C GLY A 72 -3.31 12.69 -37.90
N ASP A 73 -4.36 13.49 -38.07
CA ASP A 73 -4.83 14.50 -37.12
C ASP A 73 -5.65 13.85 -35.95
N ILE A 74 -5.86 14.65 -34.90
CA ILE A 74 -6.71 14.47 -33.69
C ILE A 74 -5.94 14.20 -32.38
N GLY A 75 -5.70 15.30 -31.66
CA GLY A 75 -5.85 15.35 -30.21
C GLY A 75 -4.56 15.32 -29.40
N LYS A 76 -4.18 16.49 -28.85
CA LYS A 76 -3.19 16.63 -27.77
C LYS A 76 -3.52 15.67 -26.61
N GLU A 77 -2.85 14.52 -26.54
CA GLU A 77 -2.95 13.57 -25.44
C GLU A 77 -2.22 14.16 -24.23
N LYS A 78 -2.87 15.06 -23.48
CA LYS A 78 -2.54 15.22 -22.06
C LYS A 78 -2.74 13.83 -21.46
N SER A 79 -1.71 13.24 -20.85
CA SER A 79 -1.81 11.95 -20.15
C SER A 79 -2.97 12.05 -19.15
N ALA A 80 -4.15 11.60 -19.57
CA ALA A 80 -5.37 11.75 -18.79
C ALA A 80 -5.19 10.85 -17.56
N ARG A 81 -5.45 11.41 -16.37
CA ARG A 81 -5.41 10.61 -15.15
C ARG A 81 -6.36 9.41 -15.31
N PRO A 82 -5.98 8.21 -14.83
CA PRO A 82 -6.81 7.03 -14.99
C PRO A 82 -8.18 7.27 -14.36
N VAL A 83 -9.23 6.78 -15.02
CA VAL A 83 -10.59 6.87 -14.51
C VAL A 83 -10.80 5.80 -13.45
N ILE A 84 -10.95 6.21 -12.19
CA ILE A 84 -11.15 5.31 -11.04
C ILE A 84 -12.65 5.21 -10.73
N PHE A 85 -13.20 4.00 -10.77
CA PHE A 85 -14.57 3.70 -10.34
C PHE A 85 -14.67 3.57 -8.83
N ALA A 86 -13.74 2.84 -8.22
CA ALA A 86 -13.73 2.61 -6.78
C ALA A 86 -12.30 2.46 -6.25
N THR A 87 -12.13 2.79 -4.97
CA THR A 87 -10.91 2.52 -4.22
C THR A 87 -11.28 1.68 -3.01
N SER A 88 -10.63 0.54 -2.86
CA SER A 88 -10.72 -0.32 -1.69
C SER A 88 -9.39 -0.32 -0.94
N VAL A 89 -9.43 -0.41 0.37
CA VAL A 89 -8.27 -0.70 1.21
C VAL A 89 -8.63 -1.91 2.07
N SER A 90 -7.67 -2.82 2.26
CA SER A 90 -7.84 -4.03 3.08
C SER A 90 -6.68 -4.15 4.08
N LYS A 91 -6.98 -4.48 5.34
CA LYS A 91 -5.98 -4.74 6.40
C LYS A 91 -5.81 -6.24 6.62
N TYR A 92 -4.57 -6.73 6.62
CA TYR A 92 -4.24 -8.15 6.78
C TYR A 92 -3.30 -8.37 7.96
N VAL A 93 -3.56 -9.42 8.75
CA VAL A 93 -2.64 -9.93 9.77
C VAL A 93 -2.09 -11.27 9.33
N PHE A 94 -0.80 -11.48 9.53
CA PHE A 94 -0.16 -12.75 9.21
C PHE A 94 0.01 -13.60 10.46
N LYS A 95 -0.34 -14.88 10.35
CA LYS A 95 -0.32 -15.86 11.45
C LYS A 95 0.55 -17.07 11.12
N LYS A 96 1.32 -17.50 12.12
CA LYS A 96 1.95 -18.83 12.18
C LYS A 96 1.42 -19.52 13.44
N GLY A 97 0.32 -20.27 13.30
CA GLY A 97 -0.44 -20.76 14.45
C GLY A 97 -1.06 -19.60 15.23
N ARG A 98 -0.87 -19.57 16.55
CA ARG A 98 -1.34 -18.46 17.42
C ARG A 98 -0.46 -17.20 17.32
N LEU A 99 0.75 -17.32 16.76
CA LEU A 99 1.71 -16.22 16.67
C LEU A 99 1.37 -15.26 15.52
N THR A 100 1.32 -13.97 15.81
CA THR A 100 1.32 -12.91 14.79
C THR A 100 2.72 -12.68 14.25
N VAL A 101 2.87 -12.71 12.94
CA VAL A 101 4.12 -12.41 12.24
C VAL A 101 4.04 -10.99 11.68
N ALA A 102 5.01 -10.15 12.03
CA ALA A 102 5.07 -8.79 11.52
C ALA A 102 5.23 -8.77 9.98
N PRO A 103 4.47 -7.96 9.24
CA PRO A 103 4.57 -7.87 7.79
C PRO A 103 5.98 -7.57 7.29
N GLU A 104 6.75 -6.72 7.99
CA GLU A 104 8.13 -6.39 7.61
C GLU A 104 9.01 -7.64 7.49
N ARG A 105 8.83 -8.62 8.39
CA ARG A 105 9.57 -9.89 8.34
C ARG A 105 9.26 -10.68 7.09
N LEU A 106 8.01 -10.63 6.62
CA LEU A 106 7.57 -11.34 5.43
C LEU A 106 8.07 -10.66 4.16
N LEU A 107 7.99 -9.32 4.12
CA LEU A 107 8.48 -8.55 2.98
C LEU A 107 10.00 -8.71 2.83
N ARG A 108 10.75 -8.80 3.93
CA ARG A 108 12.18 -9.12 3.89
C ARG A 108 12.43 -10.55 3.42
N ALA A 109 11.71 -11.52 3.98
CA ALA A 109 11.84 -12.92 3.57
C ALA A 109 11.45 -13.15 2.10
N SER A 110 10.58 -12.31 1.53
CA SER A 110 10.21 -12.37 0.11
C SER A 110 11.15 -11.59 -0.81
N GLY A 111 12.22 -10.99 -0.28
CA GLY A 111 13.15 -10.15 -1.05
C GLY A 111 12.56 -8.80 -1.50
N LEU A 112 11.40 -8.39 -0.96
CA LEU A 112 10.79 -7.08 -1.24
C LEU A 112 11.38 -5.97 -0.36
N LEU A 113 11.96 -6.34 0.78
CA LEU A 113 12.77 -5.45 1.62
C LEU A 113 14.17 -6.02 1.73
N GLU A 114 15.15 -5.13 1.79
CA GLU A 114 16.53 -5.50 2.02
C GLU A 114 16.70 -6.14 3.40
N GLU A 115 17.59 -7.12 3.44
CA GLU A 115 18.04 -7.69 4.70
C GLU A 115 18.83 -6.63 5.47
N ARG A 116 18.53 -6.45 6.76
CA ARG A 116 19.36 -5.58 7.58
C ARG A 116 20.71 -6.28 7.71
N VAL A 117 21.69 -5.83 6.94
CA VAL A 117 23.09 -6.22 7.13
C VAL A 117 23.50 -5.66 8.48
N VAL A 118 23.43 -6.49 9.52
CA VAL A 118 24.04 -6.16 10.81
C VAL A 118 25.53 -6.36 10.60
N THR A 119 26.25 -5.27 10.37
CA THR A 119 27.72 -5.27 10.42
C THR A 119 28.16 -5.62 11.84
N GLY A 120 28.35 -6.92 12.07
CA GLY A 120 29.23 -7.55 13.05
C GLY A 120 29.27 -6.98 14.47
N GLY A 121 28.40 -7.50 15.34
CA GLY A 121 28.81 -7.84 16.70
C GLY A 121 29.42 -9.25 16.68
N VAL A 122 30.66 -9.35 17.15
CA VAL A 122 31.56 -10.51 17.11
C VAL A 122 30.89 -11.81 17.56
N HIS A 123 30.92 -12.83 16.70
CA HIS A 123 30.92 -14.23 17.12
C HIS A 123 32.11 -14.94 16.48
N GLU A 124 33.17 -15.09 17.29
CA GLU A 124 34.25 -16.03 17.05
C GLU A 124 33.68 -17.44 16.90
N LYS A 125 33.88 -18.06 15.73
CA LYS A 125 34.36 -19.45 15.61
C LYS A 125 35.21 -19.60 14.35
N SER A 126 36.48 -19.91 14.56
CA SER A 126 37.41 -20.61 13.66
C SER A 126 36.76 -21.91 13.13
N GLN A 127 37.08 -22.52 11.99
CA GLN A 127 38.24 -22.49 11.10
C GLN A 127 37.80 -23.16 9.76
N GLY A 128 38.30 -22.70 8.62
CA GLY A 128 38.07 -23.36 7.33
C GLY A 128 38.65 -22.56 6.16
N VAL A 129 39.88 -22.87 5.78
CA VAL A 129 40.69 -22.18 4.76
C VAL A 129 40.20 -22.53 3.34
N GLY A 130 39.98 -21.52 2.50
CA GLY A 130 39.74 -21.63 1.05
C GLY A 130 40.08 -20.31 0.33
N PRO A 131 40.52 -20.34 -0.93
CA PRO A 131 41.46 -19.36 -1.48
C PRO A 131 40.84 -18.00 -1.87
N LYS A 132 41.61 -16.95 -1.59
CA LYS A 132 41.35 -15.56 -1.96
C LYS A 132 41.29 -15.40 -3.49
N THR A 133 40.16 -14.93 -4.00
CA THR A 133 40.08 -14.27 -5.30
C THR A 133 39.91 -12.78 -5.04
N THR A 134 40.94 -12.01 -5.34
CA THR A 134 40.96 -10.55 -5.28
C THR A 134 40.27 -9.98 -6.52
N LYS A 135 38.99 -9.63 -6.39
CA LYS A 135 38.29 -8.65 -7.20
C LYS A 135 36.97 -8.32 -6.50
N ASP A 136 36.50 -7.08 -6.66
CA ASP A 136 35.12 -6.64 -6.35
C ASP A 136 34.89 -5.77 -5.08
N THR A 137 35.90 -5.08 -4.56
CA THR A 137 35.70 -4.08 -3.48
C THR A 137 34.95 -2.81 -3.96
N LEU A 138 34.95 -2.52 -5.28
CA LEU A 138 34.27 -1.33 -5.84
C LEU A 138 32.79 -1.56 -6.18
N SER A 139 32.38 -2.80 -6.46
CA SER A 139 30.97 -3.13 -6.71
C SER A 139 30.18 -3.17 -5.40
N GLU A 140 30.77 -3.69 -4.32
CA GLU A 140 30.11 -3.78 -3.02
C GLU A 140 29.76 -2.40 -2.44
N GLU A 141 30.63 -1.39 -2.58
CA GLU A 141 30.31 -0.02 -2.12
C GLU A 141 29.17 0.63 -2.94
N CYS A 142 29.16 0.44 -4.27
CA CYS A 142 28.10 0.94 -5.14
C CYS A 142 26.76 0.24 -4.86
N ASP A 143 26.79 -1.07 -4.65
CA ASP A 143 25.60 -1.88 -4.36
C ASP A 143 25.01 -1.52 -2.98
N ASN A 144 25.87 -1.31 -1.98
CA ASN A 144 25.45 -0.85 -0.64
C ASN A 144 24.84 0.56 -0.68
N LEU A 145 25.39 1.48 -1.49
CA LEU A 145 24.84 2.83 -1.65
C LEU A 145 23.48 2.84 -2.35
N VAL A 146 23.30 2.01 -3.40
CA VAL A 146 22.02 1.86 -4.12
C VAL A 146 20.97 1.19 -3.23
N SER A 147 21.35 0.16 -2.48
CA SER A 147 20.49 -0.49 -1.48
C SER A 147 20.03 0.50 -0.41
N SER A 148 20.96 1.24 0.19
CA SER A 148 20.64 2.30 1.16
C SER A 148 19.64 3.33 0.60
N ARG A 149 19.79 3.71 -0.67
CA ARG A 149 18.86 4.63 -1.32
C ARG A 149 17.48 4.03 -1.57
N ASN A 150 17.40 2.78 -2.02
CA ASN A 150 16.14 2.08 -2.24
C ASN A 150 15.39 1.88 -0.92
N SER A 151 16.10 1.49 0.14
CA SER A 151 15.57 1.38 1.50
C SER A 151 14.96 2.71 2.00
N GLN A 152 15.65 3.83 1.79
CA GLN A 152 15.11 5.17 2.13
C GLN A 152 13.84 5.51 1.34
N VAL A 153 13.78 5.18 0.05
CA VAL A 153 12.60 5.44 -0.80
C VAL A 153 11.42 4.60 -0.36
N ILE A 154 11.64 3.31 -0.08
CA ILE A 154 10.63 2.39 0.40
C ILE A 154 10.09 2.87 1.75
N GLU A 155 10.96 3.22 2.69
CA GLU A 155 10.55 3.72 4.00
C GLU A 155 9.77 5.03 3.89
N LYS A 156 10.20 5.94 3.00
CA LYS A 156 9.45 7.17 2.71
C LYS A 156 8.04 6.89 2.19
N GLN A 157 7.87 5.91 1.29
CA GLN A 157 6.54 5.53 0.81
C GLN A 157 5.72 4.84 1.89
N ARG A 158 6.33 3.99 2.72
CA ARG A 158 5.69 3.37 3.89
C ARG A 158 5.13 4.43 4.83
N LEU A 159 5.94 5.41 5.20
CA LEU A 159 5.54 6.52 6.07
C LEU A 159 4.43 7.38 5.43
N ARG A 160 4.49 7.63 4.12
CA ARG A 160 3.42 8.32 3.40
C ARG A 160 2.08 7.56 3.51
N GLY A 161 2.12 6.24 3.39
CA GLY A 161 0.94 5.40 3.54
C GLY A 161 0.45 5.27 4.99
N MET A 162 1.36 5.37 5.97
CA MET A 162 1.00 5.28 7.41
C MET A 162 0.01 6.33 7.85
N LYS A 163 -0.05 7.51 7.21
CA LYS A 163 -1.09 8.50 7.45
C LYS A 163 -2.51 7.89 7.34
N TYR A 164 -2.74 7.08 6.32
CA TYR A 164 -4.05 6.44 6.11
C TYR A 164 -4.28 5.27 7.06
N ALA A 165 -3.23 4.52 7.40
CA ALA A 165 -3.31 3.44 8.37
C ALA A 165 -3.67 3.96 9.77
N ASN A 166 -3.07 5.07 10.21
CA ASN A 166 -3.36 5.71 11.49
C ASN A 166 -4.82 6.20 11.55
N ALA A 167 -5.26 6.94 10.53
CA ALA A 167 -6.65 7.39 10.45
C ALA A 167 -7.64 6.21 10.45
N TRP A 168 -7.26 5.07 9.86
CA TRP A 168 -8.10 3.87 9.91
C TRP A 168 -8.06 3.19 11.29
N ALA A 169 -6.92 3.16 11.97
CA ALA A 169 -6.83 2.64 13.33
C ALA A 169 -7.64 3.49 14.33
N GLU A 170 -7.71 4.81 14.11
CA GLU A 170 -8.59 5.69 14.90
C GLU A 170 -10.06 5.30 14.79
N LEU A 171 -10.52 4.84 13.62
CA LEU A 171 -11.89 4.34 13.45
C LEU A 171 -12.18 3.09 14.28
N ASP A 172 -11.17 2.27 14.60
CA ASP A 172 -11.38 1.07 15.43
C ASP A 172 -11.86 1.47 16.85
N SER A 173 -11.51 2.68 17.35
CA SER A 173 -11.99 3.20 18.65
C SER A 173 -13.51 3.42 18.70
N LEU A 174 -14.16 3.62 17.55
CA LEU A 174 -15.62 3.80 17.47
C LEU A 174 -16.38 2.53 17.85
N HIS A 175 -15.74 1.35 17.84
CA HIS A 175 -16.40 0.11 18.29
C HIS A 175 -16.82 0.17 19.76
N GLU A 176 -16.17 0.99 20.57
CA GLU A 176 -16.46 1.16 21.99
C GLU A 176 -17.61 2.16 22.24
N GLN A 177 -17.98 2.97 21.24
CA GLN A 177 -18.95 4.07 21.36
C GLN A 177 -20.40 3.67 21.07
N LEU A 178 -20.68 2.40 20.76
CA LEU A 178 -22.04 1.95 20.39
C LEU A 178 -23.10 2.20 21.49
N VAL A 179 -22.71 2.27 22.76
CA VAL A 179 -23.62 2.31 23.92
C VAL A 179 -23.40 3.55 24.80
N SER A 180 -22.72 4.60 24.32
CA SER A 180 -22.53 5.79 25.18
C SER A 180 -23.85 6.55 25.40
N GLU A 181 -24.41 6.46 26.61
CA GLU A 181 -25.72 6.99 27.01
C GLU A 181 -25.77 8.50 27.32
N SER A 182 -24.73 9.29 27.05
CA SER A 182 -24.71 10.71 27.45
C SER A 182 -24.35 11.67 26.31
N GLU A 183 -25.34 12.05 25.51
CA GLU A 183 -25.20 13.08 24.47
C GLU A 183 -26.14 14.27 24.73
N ARG A 184 -25.98 14.89 25.91
CA ARG A 184 -26.47 16.26 26.14
C ARG A 184 -25.26 17.17 26.27
N SER A 185 -25.03 17.99 25.26
CA SER A 185 -24.14 19.16 25.38
C SER A 185 -25.03 20.37 25.63
N ASP A 186 -24.85 21.06 26.76
CA ASP A 186 -25.56 22.31 27.08
C ASP A 186 -27.10 22.25 26.88
N CYS A 187 -27.72 21.14 27.28
CA CYS A 187 -29.17 20.91 27.19
C CYS A 187 -29.75 20.82 25.76
N VAL A 188 -28.90 20.87 24.72
CA VAL A 188 -29.30 20.67 23.32
C VAL A 188 -29.09 19.20 22.95
N PRO A 189 -30.11 18.52 22.39
CA PRO A 189 -29.91 17.18 21.84
C PRO A 189 -28.94 17.27 20.65
N VAL A 190 -27.85 16.52 20.70
CA VAL A 190 -26.87 16.43 19.61
C VAL A 190 -27.40 15.43 18.56
N ILE A 191 -27.17 15.72 17.27
CA ILE A 191 -27.43 14.76 16.19
C ILE A 191 -26.42 13.61 16.33
N GLY A 192 -26.90 12.38 16.41
CA GLY A 192 -26.07 11.21 16.72
C GLY A 192 -26.80 10.13 17.52
N HIS A 193 -28.03 10.41 17.98
CA HIS A 193 -28.79 9.43 18.73
C HIS A 193 -29.20 8.26 17.81
N PHE A 194 -29.17 7.04 18.35
CA PHE A 194 -29.75 5.87 17.68
C PHE A 194 -31.19 6.10 17.17
N SER A 195 -31.94 7.02 17.79
CA SER A 195 -33.33 7.32 17.47
C SER A 195 -33.47 8.34 16.34
N ASP A 196 -32.41 9.08 16.00
CA ASP A 196 -32.41 10.06 14.90
C ASP A 196 -32.59 9.37 13.54
N ILE A 197 -32.20 8.10 13.44
CA ILE A 197 -32.36 7.26 12.24
C ILE A 197 -33.66 6.43 12.30
N THR A 198 -34.34 6.39 13.45
CA THR A 198 -35.59 5.62 13.61
C THR A 198 -36.82 6.35 13.04
N GLY A 199 -36.84 6.49 11.71
CA GLY A 199 -38.11 6.45 10.98
C GLY A 199 -38.55 5.00 10.87
N TYR A 200 -39.41 4.54 11.78
CA TYR A 200 -40.00 3.18 11.83
C TYR A 200 -38.97 2.04 11.80
N GLY A 201 -38.57 1.56 12.98
CA GLY A 201 -37.91 0.27 13.11
C GLY A 201 -38.74 -0.81 12.42
N ILE A 202 -38.18 -1.41 11.36
CA ILE A 202 -38.70 -2.66 10.81
C ILE A 202 -38.38 -3.75 11.85
N SER A 203 -39.30 -3.93 12.78
CA SER A 203 -39.33 -5.11 13.64
C SER A 203 -39.89 -6.26 12.80
N TYR A 204 -39.04 -7.22 12.44
CA TYR A 204 -39.51 -8.52 12.00
C TYR A 204 -39.99 -9.26 13.25
N ARG A 205 -41.31 -9.45 13.36
CA ARG A 205 -41.90 -10.45 14.27
C ARG A 205 -41.61 -11.86 13.78
#